data_AF-A0AAU6QHN9-F1
#
_entry.id   AF-A0AAU6QHN9-F1
#
_cell.length_a   1.000
_cell.length_b   1.000
_cell.length_c   1.000
_cell.angle_alpha   90.00
_cell.angle_beta   90.00
_cell.angle_gamma   90.00
#
_symmetry.space_group_name_H-M   'P 1'
#
loop_
_entity.id
_entity.type
_entity.pdbx_description
1 polymer ?
#
loop_
_entity_poly.entity_id
_entity_poly.type
_entity_poly.pdbx_seq_one_letter_code
_entity_poly.pdbx_strand_id
1 'polypeptide(L)'
;MPHFSLIALLDFIGHDLSPVCAVIVFFLLGYLVVGLPMHFRQGAASRDVWGTAAGVTMAAVYAAFIIGVYPALHHSTSLLR
;
A
#
# COMPACT_ATOMS: atom_id res chain seq x y z
N MET A 1 -2.95 -6.62 25.05
CA MET A 1 -3.20 -6.98 23.63
C MET A 1 -3.17 -5.69 22.83
N PRO A 2 -2.31 -5.53 21.81
CA PRO A 2 -2.32 -4.30 21.02
C PRO A 2 -3.68 -4.21 20.32
N HIS A 3 -4.46 -3.18 20.66
CA HIS A 3 -5.74 -2.92 20.02
C HIS A 3 -5.42 -2.40 18.61
N PHE A 4 -5.47 -3.28 17.62
CA PHE A 4 -5.22 -2.90 16.23
C PHE A 4 -6.36 -1.98 15.78
N SER A 5 -6.08 -0.68 15.68
CA SER A 5 -7.04 0.33 15.23
C SER A 5 -6.72 0.69 13.78
N LEU A 6 -7.73 0.64 12.91
CA LEU A 6 -7.58 0.99 11.50
C LEU A 6 -7.06 2.44 11.34
N ILE A 7 -7.50 3.35 12.21
CA ILE A 7 -7.03 4.74 12.22
C ILE A 7 -5.53 4.81 12.55
N ALA A 8 -5.08 4.04 13.55
CA ALA A 8 -3.66 3.99 13.92
C ALA A 8 -2.79 3.38 12.81
N LEU A 9 -3.32 2.40 12.06
CA LEU A 9 -2.63 1.86 10.90
C LEU A 9 -2.51 2.90 9.78
N LEU A 10 -3.58 3.65 9.49
CA LEU A 10 -3.56 4.68 8.46
C LEU A 10 -2.63 5.85 8.81
N ASP A 11 -2.59 6.25 10.08
CA ASP A 11 -1.68 7.29 10.58
C ASP A 11 -0.22 6.83 10.48
N PHE A 12 0.07 5.58 10.89
CA PHE A 12 1.39 4.98 10.72
C PHE A 12 1.82 4.92 9.24
N ILE A 13 0.92 4.49 8.35
CA ILE A 13 1.19 4.42 6.91
C ILE A 13 1.43 5.80 6.31
N GLY A 14 0.72 6.83 6.78
CA GLY A 14 0.84 8.18 6.26
C GLY A 14 1.99 9.00 6.84
N HIS A 15 2.37 8.74 8.10
CA HIS A 15 3.34 9.53 8.84
C HIS A 15 4.70 8.83 9.01
N ASP A 16 4.67 7.60 9.55
CA ASP A 16 5.86 6.95 10.10
C ASP A 16 6.52 5.97 9.12
N LEU A 17 5.74 5.40 8.21
CA LEU A 17 6.25 4.51 7.18
C LEU A 17 6.96 5.32 6.10
N SER A 18 8.25 5.05 5.90
CA SER A 18 8.97 5.74 4.83
C SER A 18 8.30 5.46 3.46
N PRO A 19 8.14 6.48 2.59
CA PRO A 19 7.53 6.28 1.28
C PRO A 19 8.22 5.19 0.45
N VAL A 20 9.54 5.07 0.59
CA VAL A 20 10.33 4.02 -0.07
C VAL A 20 9.95 2.64 0.45
N CYS A 21 9.82 2.46 1.76
CA CYS A 21 9.37 1.21 2.36
C CYS A 21 7.94 0.85 1.92
N ALA A 22 7.03 1.82 1.87
CA ALA A 22 5.67 1.61 1.40
C ALA A 22 5.65 1.07 -0.04
N VAL A 23 6.40 1.71 -0.94
CA VAL A 23 6.51 1.27 -2.35
C VAL A 23 7.10 -0.14 -2.46
N ILE A 24 8.16 -0.46 -1.71
CA ILE A 24 8.75 -1.81 -1.70
C ILE A 24 7.70 -2.84 -1.27
N VAL A 25 6.96 -2.56 -0.20
CA VAL A 25 5.90 -3.45 0.30
C VAL A 25 4.79 -3.62 -0.74
N PHE A 26 4.36 -2.56 -1.43
CA PHE A 26 3.33 -2.67 -2.48
C PHE A 26 3.78 -3.53 -3.65
N PHE A 27 5.04 -3.41 -4.08
CA PHE A 27 5.58 -4.27 -5.14
C PHE A 27 5.71 -5.72 -4.69
N LEU A 28 6.16 -5.97 -3.46
CA LEU A 28 6.19 -7.32 -2.89
C LEU A 28 4.79 -7.94 -2.84
N LEU A 29 3.80 -7.19 -2.36
CA LEU A 29 2.41 -7.64 -2.32
C LEU A 29 1.83 -7.83 -3.72
N GLY A 30 2.09 -6.92 -4.66
CA GLY A 30 1.68 -7.05 -6.05
C GLY A 30 2.25 -8.30 -6.71
N TYR A 31 3.53 -8.59 -6.51
CA TYR A 31 4.16 -9.82 -6.99
C TYR A 31 3.63 -11.06 -6.29
N LEU A 32 3.38 -11.01 -4.99
CA LEU A 32 2.93 -12.17 -4.22
C LEU A 32 1.47 -12.53 -4.50
N VAL A 33 0.59 -11.53 -4.51
CA VAL A 33 -0.87 -11.71 -4.59
C VAL A 33 -1.36 -11.74 -6.03
N VAL A 34 -0.68 -11.05 -6.95
CA VAL A 34 -1.11 -10.97 -8.36
C VAL A 34 -0.10 -11.66 -9.27
N GLY A 35 1.18 -11.29 -9.19
CA GLY A 35 2.22 -11.83 -10.06
C GLY A 35 2.34 -13.35 -9.98
N LEU A 36 2.45 -13.92 -8.77
CA LEU A 36 2.62 -15.35 -8.55
C LEU A 36 1.42 -16.17 -9.02
N PRO A 37 0.16 -15.83 -8.70
CA PRO A 37 -0.98 -16.54 -9.29
C PRO A 37 -1.01 -16.46 -10.82
N MET A 38 -0.65 -15.31 -11.39
CA MET A 38 -0.60 -15.14 -12.83
C MET A 38 0.50 -15.97 -13.49
N HIS A 39 1.65 -16.13 -12.82
CA HIS A 39 2.73 -17.03 -13.24
C HIS A 39 2.22 -18.43 -13.54
N PHE A 40 1.45 -19.02 -12.64
CA PHE A 40 0.92 -20.38 -12.80
C PHE A 40 -0.17 -20.48 -13.88
N ARG A 41 -0.84 -19.36 -14.20
CA ARG A 41 -1.93 -19.31 -15.18
C ARG A 41 -1.45 -19.04 -16.60
N GLN A 42 -0.43 -18.20 -16.78
CA GLN A 42 -0.02 -17.65 -18.08
C GLN A 42 1.50 -17.77 -18.34
N GLY A 43 2.24 -18.41 -17.45
CA GLY A 43 3.68 -18.65 -17.59
C GLY A 43 4.55 -17.52 -17.04
N ALA A 44 5.87 -17.70 -17.18
CA ALA A 44 6.87 -16.91 -16.47
C ALA A 44 6.78 -15.40 -16.69
N ALA A 45 6.63 -14.95 -17.94
CA ALA A 45 6.59 -13.53 -18.28
C ALA A 45 5.38 -12.79 -17.69
N SER A 46 4.26 -13.49 -17.48
CA SER A 46 3.04 -12.89 -16.92
C SER A 46 3.22 -12.45 -15.46
N ARG A 47 4.10 -13.13 -14.70
CA ARG A 47 4.41 -12.79 -13.31
C ARG A 47 4.86 -11.35 -13.19
N ASP A 48 5.80 -10.98 -14.04
CA ASP A 48 6.50 -9.70 -13.95
C ASP A 48 5.60 -8.58 -14.45
N VAL A 49 4.83 -8.83 -15.52
CA VAL A 49 3.87 -7.85 -16.07
C VAL A 49 2.75 -7.56 -15.07
N TRP A 50 2.06 -8.59 -14.59
CA TRP A 50 0.91 -8.42 -13.70
C TRP A 50 1.31 -8.01 -12.29
N GLY A 51 2.45 -8.51 -11.79
CA GLY A 51 3.01 -8.10 -10.50
C GLY A 51 3.44 -6.63 -10.49
N THR A 52 4.09 -6.17 -11.57
CA THR A 52 4.47 -4.76 -11.73
C THR A 52 3.24 -3.86 -11.88
N ALA A 53 2.27 -4.24 -12.71
CA ALA A 53 1.03 -3.50 -12.86
C ALA A 53 0.30 -3.34 -11.51
N ALA A 54 0.17 -4.42 -10.75
CA ALA A 54 -0.42 -4.38 -9.41
C ALA A 54 0.35 -3.48 -8.43
N GLY A 55 1.69 -3.59 -8.41
CA GLY A 55 2.55 -2.76 -7.57
C GLY A 55 2.43 -1.27 -7.89
N VAL A 56 2.44 -0.90 -9.18
CA VAL A 56 2.25 0.48 -9.65
C VAL A 56 0.87 1.00 -9.28
N THR A 57 -0.19 0.19 -9.47
CA THR A 57 -1.54 0.59 -9.07
C THR A 57 -1.65 0.84 -7.57
N MET A 58 -1.09 -0.03 -6.72
CA MET A 58 -1.08 0.17 -5.26
C MET A 58 -0.28 1.44 -4.88
N ALA A 59 0.86 1.70 -5.53
CA ALA A 59 1.63 2.92 -5.30
C ALA A 59 0.83 4.19 -5.69
N ALA A 60 0.07 4.14 -6.79
CA ALA A 60 -0.81 5.22 -7.19
C ALA A 60 -1.95 5.46 -6.18
N VAL A 61 -2.53 4.38 -5.65
CA VAL A 61 -3.54 4.45 -4.58
C VAL A 61 -2.95 5.08 -3.32
N TYR A 62 -1.73 4.70 -2.93
CA TYR A 62 -1.03 5.29 -1.80
C TYR A 62 -0.75 6.79 -2.00
N ALA A 63 -0.30 7.19 -3.19
CA ALA A 63 -0.10 8.60 -3.50
C ALA A 63 -1.42 9.39 -3.41
N ALA A 64 -2.51 8.85 -3.94
CA ALA A 64 -3.84 9.44 -3.82
C ALA A 64 -4.30 9.55 -2.35
N PHE A 65 -4.01 8.54 -1.52
CA PHE A 65 -4.28 8.56 -0.09
C PHE A 65 -3.50 9.66 0.62
N ILE A 66 -2.19 9.75 0.40
CA ILE A 66 -1.32 10.77 1.02
C ILE A 66 -1.76 12.19 0.66
N ILE A 67 -2.16 12.42 -0.59
CA ILE A 67 -2.55 13.76 -1.06
C ILE A 67 -3.98 14.10 -0.64
N GLY A 68 -4.92 13.17 -0.80
CA GLY A 68 -6.35 13.46 -0.71
C GLY A 68 -7.01 13.15 0.62
N VAL A 69 -6.47 12.20 1.40
CA VAL A 69 -7.16 11.65 2.58
C VAL A 69 -6.37 11.88 3.86
N TYR A 70 -5.05 11.63 3.82
CA TYR A 70 -4.19 11.72 4.99
C TYR A 70 -4.20 13.10 5.68
N PRO A 71 -4.21 14.27 5.00
CA PRO A 71 -4.26 15.56 5.67
C PRO A 71 -5.53 15.73 6.54
N ALA A 72 -6.68 15.30 6.02
CA ALA A 72 -7.94 15.36 6.75
C ALA A 72 -7.97 14.39 7.94
N LEU A 73 -7.42 13.18 7.77
CA LEU A 73 -7.24 12.22 8.87
C LEU A 73 -6.33 12.78 9.96
N HIS A 74 -5.16 13.30 9.59
CA HIS A 74 -4.16 13.84 10.52
C HIS A 74 -4.68 15.05 11.30
N HIS A 75 -5.45 15.93 10.64
CA HIS A 75 -6.15 17.03 11.32
C HIS A 75 -7.24 16.53 12.29
N SER A 76 -7.97 15.48 11.92
CA SER A 76 -9.04 14.95 12.78
C SER A 76 -8.49 14.26 14.02
N THR A 77 -7.40 13.49 13.88
CA THR A 77 -6.73 12.84 15.01
C THR A 77 -6.04 13.85 15.94
N SER A 78 -5.51 14.96 15.43
CA SER A 78 -4.93 16.01 16.29
C SER A 78 -5.96 16.76 17.12
N LEU A 79 -7.21 16.89 16.63
CA LEU A 79 -8.32 17.51 17.37
C LEU A 79 -8.95 16.58 18.42
N LEU A 80 -8.78 15.26 18.29
CA LEU A 80 -9.31 14.25 19.23
C LEU A 80 -8.33 13.89 20.35
N ARG A 81 -7.11 14.43 20.32
CA ARG A 81 -6.05 14.19 21.31
C ARG A 81 -5.98 15.32 22.33
#